data_AF-A0A433PX49-F1
#
_entry.id   AF-A0A433PX49-F1
#
_cell.length_a   1.000
_cell.length_b   1.000
_cell.length_c   1.000
_cell.angle_alpha   90.00
_cell.angle_beta   90.00
_cell.angle_gamma   90.00
#
_symmetry.space_group_name_H-M   'P 1'
#
loop_
_entity.id
_entity.type
_entity.pdbx_description
1 polymer ?
#
loop_
_entity_poly.entity_id
_entity_poly.type
_entity_poly.pdbx_seq_one_letter_code
_entity_poly.pdbx_strand_id
1 'polypeptide(L)'
;MVLYQADVGGVCFVCHWNDATHNLVTVTTSPGSEFTIYMYVYRAFCSYPSTPSTPSLLAMTIWDLCAPVLDRWVRAFSVYMPDETNWATSIGGSWFITPAQHGAELIVLTAFYGTLTWISGQRIFRKGNPLSNLLTTFHPPRPISTTERVLVVTLTASLLVTIVHKIIRGTAIYLLQPCHMSAVVLIAIMAWPTKTSPIPHLLLNVYFHTAWCGLSALAFPDLRDHHLFGETFNFFFEHIMLFVVPLYMIYSSRYVVLPPSLDLALFSWSLYAFYHSPFLILIALRTGENLDYQLAPPPVKFLKNMGPWYRLFVYGLGFFLMIFTRYVLFGLAIRLLPRWRGKENRSGAEKKIQ
;
A
#
# COMPACT_ATOMS: atom_id res chain seq x y z
N MET A 1 20.83 3.39 -25.68
CA MET A 1 19.57 3.62 -26.46
C MET A 1 18.66 4.59 -25.70
N VAL A 2 18.00 5.56 -26.36
CA VAL A 2 16.98 6.41 -25.71
C VAL A 2 15.68 5.61 -25.64
N LEU A 3 15.23 5.28 -24.44
CA LEU A 3 14.07 4.39 -24.26
C LEU A 3 12.74 5.15 -24.22
N TYR A 4 12.73 6.39 -23.72
CA TYR A 4 11.49 7.16 -23.54
C TYR A 4 11.80 8.65 -23.32
N GLN A 5 11.00 9.53 -23.93
CA GLN A 5 11.00 10.97 -23.68
C GLN A 5 9.55 11.41 -23.46
N ALA A 6 9.28 12.02 -22.29
CA ALA A 6 7.99 12.60 -21.98
C ALA A 6 8.15 14.00 -21.42
N ASP A 7 7.22 14.88 -21.79
CA ASP A 7 7.10 16.23 -21.29
C ASP A 7 5.80 16.32 -20.48
N VAL A 8 5.93 16.55 -19.19
CA VAL A 8 4.78 16.70 -18.28
C VAL A 8 4.99 17.99 -17.50
N GLY A 9 4.26 19.04 -17.88
CA GLY A 9 4.28 20.33 -17.19
C GLY A 9 5.56 21.15 -17.38
N GLY A 10 6.26 21.00 -18.52
CA GLY A 10 7.49 21.75 -18.82
C GLY A 10 8.76 21.13 -18.23
N VAL A 11 8.68 19.88 -17.76
CA VAL A 11 9.82 19.09 -17.29
C VAL A 11 10.05 17.95 -18.28
N CYS A 12 11.20 18.00 -18.96
CA CYS A 12 11.59 17.01 -19.95
C CYS A 12 12.34 15.87 -19.26
N PHE A 13 11.81 14.65 -19.34
CA PHE A 13 12.47 13.46 -18.81
C PHE A 13 13.14 12.70 -19.95
N VAL A 14 14.46 12.51 -19.87
CA VAL A 14 15.23 11.69 -20.82
C VAL A 14 15.90 10.57 -20.06
N CYS A 15 15.56 9.32 -20.38
CA CYS A 15 16.20 8.13 -19.80
C CYS A 15 17.15 7.48 -20.83
N HIS A 16 18.43 7.34 -20.45
CA HIS A 16 19.41 6.60 -21.23
C HIS A 16 19.66 5.22 -20.63
N TRP A 17 19.53 4.20 -21.48
CA TRP A 17 19.94 2.83 -21.16
C TRP A 17 21.37 2.58 -21.64
N ASN A 18 22.22 2.11 -20.72
CA ASN A 18 23.58 1.70 -21.00
C ASN A 18 23.66 0.17 -21.07
N ASP A 19 23.86 -0.36 -22.27
CA ASP A 19 23.90 -1.79 -22.54
C ASP A 19 25.11 -2.50 -21.91
N ALA A 20 26.18 -1.77 -21.54
CA ALA A 20 27.38 -2.38 -20.97
C ALA A 20 27.29 -2.64 -19.45
N THR A 21 26.42 -1.92 -18.74
CA THR A 21 26.33 -2.00 -17.26
C THR A 21 24.97 -2.47 -16.77
N HIS A 22 24.01 -2.71 -17.67
CA HIS A 22 22.61 -3.03 -17.36
C HIS A 22 21.98 -2.08 -16.33
N ASN A 23 22.42 -0.82 -16.30
CA ASN A 23 21.95 0.19 -15.35
C ASN A 23 21.26 1.36 -16.08
N LEU A 24 20.26 1.93 -15.42
CA LEU A 24 19.60 3.16 -15.87
C LEU A 24 20.50 4.35 -15.54
N VAL A 25 21.06 5.00 -16.56
CA VAL A 25 22.04 6.08 -16.35
C VAL A 25 21.35 7.42 -16.57
N THR A 26 20.95 8.01 -15.46
CA THR A 26 20.60 9.43 -15.26
C THR A 26 19.18 9.85 -15.68
N VAL A 27 18.52 10.55 -14.76
CA VAL A 27 17.34 11.38 -15.01
C VAL A 27 17.79 12.83 -14.84
N THR A 28 17.81 13.61 -15.91
CA THR A 28 18.01 15.06 -15.83
C THR A 28 16.66 15.72 -15.55
N THR A 29 16.55 16.44 -14.43
CA THR A 29 15.42 17.34 -14.16
C THR A 29 15.90 18.78 -14.15
N SER A 30 15.03 19.74 -14.47
CA SER A 30 15.40 21.16 -14.35
C SER A 30 15.71 21.53 -12.88
N PRO A 31 16.60 22.50 -12.62
CA PRO A 31 16.95 22.91 -11.27
C PRO A 31 15.76 23.66 -10.65
N GLY A 32 15.20 23.16 -9.54
CA GLY A 32 14.22 23.91 -8.75
C GLY A 32 13.02 23.16 -8.17
N SER A 33 12.86 21.86 -8.45
CA SER A 33 11.79 21.07 -7.82
C SER A 33 12.26 20.42 -6.51
N GLU A 34 11.43 20.41 -5.46
CA GLU A 34 11.74 19.73 -4.19
C GLU A 34 12.11 18.25 -4.41
N PHE A 35 11.56 17.62 -5.46
CA PHE A 35 11.85 16.24 -5.88
C PHE A 35 13.32 16.02 -6.29
N THR A 36 13.98 17.06 -6.84
CA THR A 36 15.38 17.01 -7.26
C THR A 36 16.32 16.90 -6.06
N ILE A 37 16.01 17.57 -4.95
CA ILE A 37 16.83 17.53 -3.73
C ILE A 37 16.81 16.13 -3.10
N TYR A 38 15.64 15.47 -3.06
CA TYR A 38 15.54 14.12 -2.51
C TYR A 38 16.27 13.07 -3.36
N MET A 39 16.18 13.14 -4.69
CA MET A 39 16.97 12.27 -5.58
C MET A 39 18.48 12.48 -5.39
N TYR A 40 18.94 13.72 -5.19
CA TYR A 40 20.36 14.01 -4.95
C TYR A 40 20.84 13.52 -3.57
N VAL A 41 20.07 13.75 -2.51
CA VAL A 41 20.36 13.24 -1.17
C VAL A 41 20.39 11.71 -1.21
N TYR A 42 19.40 11.07 -1.82
CA TYR A 42 19.31 9.62 -1.88
C TYR A 42 20.37 8.98 -2.80
N ARG A 43 20.75 9.63 -3.91
CA ARG A 43 21.86 9.19 -4.77
C ARG A 43 23.22 9.35 -4.08
N ALA A 44 23.39 10.38 -3.26
CA ALA A 44 24.58 10.55 -2.40
C ALA A 44 24.64 9.52 -1.27
N PHE A 45 23.49 8.99 -0.85
CA PHE A 45 23.39 7.94 0.17
C PHE A 45 23.42 6.51 -0.38
N CYS A 46 23.27 6.22 -1.68
CA CYS A 46 23.07 4.82 -2.10
C CYS A 46 23.80 4.39 -3.39
N SER A 47 24.77 5.17 -3.87
CA SER A 47 25.57 4.78 -5.04
C SER A 47 26.69 3.80 -4.64
N TYR A 48 26.62 2.56 -5.11
CA TYR A 48 27.67 1.54 -4.93
C TYR A 48 28.75 1.69 -6.02
N PRO A 49 30.05 1.75 -5.71
CA PRO A 49 31.09 1.62 -6.72
C PRO A 49 31.27 0.14 -7.09
N SER A 50 31.21 -0.18 -8.39
CA SER A 50 31.34 -1.55 -8.92
C SER A 50 32.78 -2.01 -9.13
N THR A 51 33.80 -1.32 -8.62
CA THR A 51 35.21 -1.70 -8.78
C THR A 51 36.09 -1.27 -7.60
N PRO A 52 36.92 -2.16 -7.03
CA PRO A 52 37.83 -1.82 -5.94
C PRO A 52 39.12 -1.23 -6.51
N SER A 53 39.12 0.06 -6.83
CA SER A 53 40.36 0.84 -6.91
C SER A 53 40.59 1.54 -5.58
N THR A 54 41.77 1.37 -5.00
CA THR A 54 42.25 1.99 -3.75
C THR A 54 41.69 3.41 -3.59
N PRO A 55 40.87 3.70 -2.55
CA PRO A 55 40.31 5.02 -2.37
C PRO A 55 41.42 5.95 -1.85
N SER A 56 41.70 7.02 -2.59
CA SER A 56 42.34 8.19 -2.00
C SER A 56 41.41 8.70 -0.89
N LEU A 57 41.98 9.11 0.24
CA LEU A 57 41.24 9.58 1.44
C LEU A 57 40.27 10.76 1.16
N LEU A 58 40.29 11.32 -0.05
CA LEU A 58 39.58 12.53 -0.45
C LEU A 58 38.20 12.29 -1.10
N ALA A 59 37.76 11.03 -1.28
CA ALA A 59 36.54 10.72 -2.01
C ALA A 59 35.56 9.78 -1.25
N MET A 60 35.58 9.77 0.08
CA MET A 60 34.54 9.07 0.84
C MET A 60 33.20 9.79 0.67
N THR A 61 32.19 9.06 0.21
CA THR A 61 30.82 9.54 0.18
C THR A 61 30.20 9.50 1.58
N ILE A 62 29.09 10.21 1.78
CA ILE A 62 28.33 10.11 3.04
C ILE A 62 27.89 8.65 3.27
N TRP A 63 27.58 7.91 2.20
CA TRP A 63 27.26 6.49 2.29
C TRP A 63 28.43 5.66 2.85
N ASP A 64 29.66 5.90 2.39
CA ASP A 64 30.84 5.14 2.87
C ASP A 64 31.07 5.33 4.38
N LEU A 65 30.67 6.50 4.91
CA LEU A 65 30.72 6.78 6.35
C LEU A 65 29.55 6.15 7.12
N CYS A 66 28.34 6.18 6.54
CA CYS A 66 27.12 5.74 7.23
C CYS A 66 26.86 4.23 7.13
N ALA A 67 27.18 3.60 6.00
CA ALA A 67 26.82 2.22 5.71
C ALA A 67 27.32 1.21 6.77
N PRO A 68 28.57 1.28 7.27
CA PRO A 68 29.04 0.36 8.32
C PRO A 68 28.33 0.56 9.67
N VAL A 69 27.85 1.78 9.95
CA VAL A 69 27.07 2.08 11.16
C VAL A 69 25.65 1.53 11.01
N LEU A 70 25.02 1.78 9.87
CA LEU A 70 23.68 1.28 9.57
C LEU A 70 23.63 -0.25 9.51
N ASP A 71 24.64 -0.88 8.90
CA ASP A 71 24.73 -2.34 8.84
C ASP A 71 24.78 -2.96 10.25
N ARG A 72 25.69 -2.47 11.11
CA ARG A 72 25.79 -2.92 12.50
C ARG A 72 24.52 -2.65 13.28
N TRP A 73 23.89 -1.50 13.08
CA TRP A 73 22.64 -1.15 13.75
C TRP A 73 21.51 -2.10 13.38
N VAL A 74 21.30 -2.37 12.09
CA VAL A 74 20.25 -3.31 11.63
C VAL A 74 20.51 -4.72 12.12
N ARG A 75 21.76 -5.20 11.98
CA ARG A 75 22.15 -6.54 12.43
C ARG A 75 22.01 -6.74 13.94
N ALA A 76 22.13 -5.68 14.74
CA ALA A 76 22.03 -5.76 16.19
C ALA A 76 20.62 -6.16 16.68
N PHE A 77 19.57 -5.91 15.89
CA PHE A 77 18.20 -6.28 16.27
C PHE A 77 17.52 -7.26 15.31
N SER A 78 18.06 -7.49 14.11
CA SER A 78 17.52 -8.48 13.18
C SER A 78 17.89 -9.91 13.57
N VAL A 79 17.08 -10.88 13.14
CA VAL A 79 17.52 -12.28 13.15
C VAL A 79 18.58 -12.52 12.08
N TYR A 80 19.34 -13.62 12.20
CA TYR A 80 20.21 -14.06 11.12
C TYR A 80 19.36 -14.50 9.91
N MET A 81 19.72 -14.01 8.73
CA MET A 81 19.08 -14.34 7.46
C MET A 81 20.15 -14.76 6.44
N PRO A 82 19.82 -15.67 5.52
CA PRO A 82 20.72 -16.07 4.44
C PRO A 82 20.90 -14.94 3.43
N ASP A 83 22.00 -14.95 2.68
CA ASP A 83 22.22 -13.99 1.59
C ASP A 83 21.41 -14.35 0.34
N GLU A 84 21.19 -15.65 0.10
CA GLU A 84 20.41 -16.15 -1.04
C GLU A 84 18.92 -16.31 -0.68
N THR A 85 18.04 -15.80 -1.55
CA THR A 85 16.59 -15.98 -1.41
C THR A 85 16.17 -17.39 -1.80
N ASN A 86 15.48 -18.11 -0.91
CA ASN A 86 14.82 -19.36 -1.26
C ASN A 86 13.52 -19.09 -2.04
N TRP A 87 13.55 -19.28 -3.36
CA TRP A 87 12.40 -19.04 -4.23
C TRP A 87 11.32 -20.12 -4.19
N ALA A 88 11.52 -21.22 -3.46
CA ALA A 88 10.53 -22.29 -3.35
C ALA A 88 9.38 -21.96 -2.37
N THR A 89 9.62 -21.07 -1.41
CA THR A 89 8.64 -20.66 -0.36
C THR A 89 8.45 -19.14 -0.36
N SER A 90 7.35 -18.65 0.22
CA SER A 90 7.12 -17.22 0.49
C SER A 90 7.41 -16.84 1.95
N ILE A 91 7.85 -17.79 2.78
CA ILE A 91 7.99 -17.63 4.23
C ILE A 91 9.32 -16.93 4.57
N GLY A 92 10.45 -17.64 4.46
CA GLY A 92 11.75 -17.08 4.85
C GLY A 92 12.23 -15.91 3.98
N GLY A 93 12.77 -14.88 4.63
CA GLY A 93 13.48 -13.77 4.02
C GLY A 93 14.98 -14.04 3.82
N SER A 94 15.64 -13.08 3.18
CA SER A 94 17.09 -13.07 2.93
C SER A 94 17.61 -11.65 2.93
N TRP A 95 18.93 -11.47 2.99
CA TRP A 95 19.61 -10.18 2.76
C TRP A 95 19.64 -9.80 1.27
N PHE A 96 18.50 -9.93 0.57
CA PHE A 96 18.34 -9.48 -0.80
C PHE A 96 18.57 -7.96 -0.92
N ILE A 97 18.16 -7.22 0.12
CA ILE A 97 18.59 -5.84 0.37
C ILE A 97 19.63 -5.88 1.50
N THR A 98 20.73 -5.14 1.34
CA THR A 98 21.78 -5.09 2.37
C THR A 98 21.24 -4.52 3.69
N PRO A 99 21.77 -4.94 4.86
CA PRO A 99 21.33 -4.37 6.14
C PRO A 99 21.54 -2.86 6.22
N ALA A 100 22.65 -2.35 5.66
CA ALA A 100 22.88 -0.91 5.56
C ALA A 100 21.74 -0.17 4.83
N GLN A 101 21.28 -0.73 3.71
CA GLN A 101 20.18 -0.15 2.93
C GLN A 101 18.84 -0.28 3.66
N HIS A 102 18.57 -1.41 4.34
CA HIS A 102 17.42 -1.50 5.23
C HIS A 102 17.43 -0.39 6.28
N GLY A 103 18.59 -0.10 6.86
CA GLY A 103 18.72 0.94 7.86
C GLY A 103 18.47 2.34 7.30
N ALA A 104 19.03 2.63 6.13
CA ALA A 104 18.80 3.89 5.43
C ALA A 104 17.32 4.07 5.05
N GLU A 105 16.71 3.06 4.44
CA GLU A 105 15.30 3.10 4.05
C GLU A 105 14.38 3.24 5.26
N LEU A 106 14.66 2.53 6.35
CA LEU A 106 13.89 2.63 7.58
C LEU A 106 13.92 4.05 8.16
N ILE A 107 15.06 4.75 8.13
CA ILE A 107 15.14 6.13 8.62
C ILE A 107 14.46 7.09 7.63
N VAL A 108 14.87 7.05 6.36
CA VAL A 108 14.46 8.03 5.35
C VAL A 108 12.99 7.90 5.01
N LEU A 109 12.51 6.67 4.73
CA LEU A 109 11.13 6.45 4.32
C LEU A 109 10.16 6.64 5.49
N THR A 110 10.54 6.27 6.72
CA THR A 110 9.70 6.54 7.90
C THR A 110 9.53 8.03 8.13
N ALA A 111 10.63 8.81 8.08
CA ALA A 111 10.57 10.25 8.22
C ALA A 111 9.74 10.90 7.11
N PHE A 112 9.95 10.49 5.85
CA PHE A 112 9.25 11.01 4.69
C PHE A 112 7.74 10.71 4.75
N TYR A 113 7.36 9.43 4.87
CA TYR A 113 5.94 9.04 4.86
C TYR A 113 5.22 9.46 6.13
N GLY A 114 5.89 9.47 7.28
CA GLY A 114 5.31 9.97 8.54
C GLY A 114 5.00 11.46 8.45
N THR A 115 5.95 12.26 7.95
CA THR A 115 5.75 13.71 7.74
C THR A 115 4.66 13.98 6.71
N LEU A 116 4.65 13.25 5.60
CA LEU A 116 3.63 13.41 4.56
C LEU A 116 2.23 13.04 5.08
N THR A 117 2.11 11.94 5.84
CA THR A 117 0.85 11.52 6.49
C THR A 117 0.36 12.61 7.44
N TRP A 118 1.25 13.15 8.26
CA TRP A 118 0.92 14.24 9.17
C TRP A 118 0.41 15.48 8.44
N ILE A 119 1.16 15.99 7.46
CA ILE A 119 0.81 17.22 6.73
C ILE A 119 -0.51 17.05 5.98
N SER A 120 -0.68 15.96 5.24
CA SER A 120 -1.91 15.70 4.48
C SER A 120 -3.12 15.47 5.40
N GLY A 121 -2.92 14.79 6.53
CA GLY A 121 -3.94 14.62 7.58
C GLY A 121 -4.41 15.97 8.15
N GLN A 122 -3.46 16.85 8.50
CA GLN A 122 -3.78 18.20 8.99
C GLN A 122 -4.62 19.01 7.98
N ARG A 123 -4.36 18.84 6.68
CA ARG A 123 -5.15 19.51 5.62
C ARG A 123 -6.57 18.97 5.53
N ILE A 124 -6.76 17.65 5.63
CA ILE A 124 -8.08 16.99 5.61
C ILE A 124 -8.93 17.45 6.79
N PHE A 125 -8.37 17.50 8.00
CA PHE A 125 -9.10 17.83 9.23
C PHE A 125 -9.13 19.32 9.56
N ARG A 126 -8.53 20.18 8.74
CA ARG A 126 -8.56 21.63 8.93
C ARG A 126 -10.01 22.12 9.01
N LYS A 127 -10.31 22.97 10.01
CA LYS A 127 -11.63 23.59 10.16
C LYS A 127 -12.04 24.32 8.88
N GLY A 128 -13.25 24.05 8.40
CA GLY A 128 -13.76 24.60 7.13
C GLY A 128 -13.39 23.79 5.88
N ASN A 129 -12.59 22.73 5.98
CA ASN A 129 -12.36 21.83 4.86
C ASN A 129 -13.68 21.11 4.48
N PRO A 130 -14.10 21.15 3.20
CA PRO A 130 -15.32 20.48 2.75
C PRO A 130 -15.37 18.97 3.07
N LEU A 131 -14.23 18.27 3.04
CA LEU A 131 -14.15 16.86 3.39
C LEU A 131 -14.44 16.63 4.87
N SER A 132 -13.83 17.44 5.75
CA SER A 132 -14.09 17.39 7.20
C SER A 132 -15.56 17.65 7.51
N ASN A 133 -16.17 18.64 6.83
CA ASN A 133 -17.59 18.93 6.99
C ASN A 133 -18.45 17.74 6.55
N LEU A 134 -18.16 17.10 5.42
CA LEU A 134 -18.88 15.90 4.97
C LEU A 134 -18.75 14.72 5.94
N LEU A 135 -17.56 14.51 6.51
CA LEU A 135 -17.32 13.43 7.47
C LEU A 135 -18.06 13.65 8.79
N THR A 136 -18.18 14.89 9.25
CA THR A 136 -18.72 15.23 10.58
C THR A 136 -20.20 15.52 10.61
N THR A 137 -20.80 15.92 9.48
CA THR A 137 -22.24 16.25 9.38
C THR A 137 -23.08 15.11 8.81
N PHE A 138 -22.46 14.01 8.41
CA PHE A 138 -23.19 12.91 7.79
C PHE A 138 -24.02 12.12 8.80
N HIS A 139 -25.29 11.92 8.43
CA HIS A 139 -26.18 11.00 9.11
C HIS A 139 -26.60 9.88 8.16
N PRO A 140 -26.48 8.61 8.55
CA PRO A 140 -26.88 7.51 7.70
C PRO A 140 -28.39 7.59 7.44
N PRO A 141 -28.85 7.62 6.19
CA PRO A 141 -30.26 7.81 5.86
C PRO A 141 -31.13 6.59 6.19
N ARG A 142 -30.53 5.47 6.62
CA ARG A 142 -31.23 4.22 6.89
C ARG A 142 -30.54 3.37 7.97
N PRO A 143 -31.30 2.50 8.66
CA PRO A 143 -30.74 1.52 9.58
C PRO A 143 -29.96 0.42 8.84
N ILE A 144 -29.31 -0.44 9.61
CA ILE A 144 -28.57 -1.59 9.09
C ILE A 144 -29.49 -2.56 8.37
N SER A 145 -29.05 -3.01 7.19
CA SER A 145 -29.78 -4.00 6.38
C SER A 145 -29.36 -5.43 6.74
N THR A 146 -30.21 -6.40 6.41
CA THR A 146 -29.84 -7.82 6.50
C THR A 146 -28.63 -8.14 5.63
N THR A 147 -28.53 -7.58 4.42
CA THR A 147 -27.38 -7.75 3.53
C THR A 147 -26.08 -7.30 4.19
N GLU A 148 -26.09 -6.16 4.89
CA GLU A 148 -24.91 -5.67 5.60
C GLU A 148 -24.50 -6.61 6.73
N ARG A 149 -25.47 -7.12 7.49
CA ARG A 149 -25.20 -8.11 8.56
C ARG A 149 -24.59 -9.39 7.99
N VAL A 150 -25.14 -9.90 6.89
CA VAL A 150 -24.61 -11.08 6.20
C VAL A 150 -23.19 -10.82 5.72
N LEU A 151 -22.92 -9.69 5.07
CA LEU A 151 -21.59 -9.35 4.58
C LEU A 151 -20.55 -9.25 5.72
N VAL A 152 -20.90 -8.65 6.85
CA VAL A 152 -20.03 -8.62 8.05
C VAL A 152 -19.74 -10.02 8.53
N VAL A 153 -20.77 -10.82 8.79
CA VAL A 153 -20.62 -12.18 9.32
C VAL A 153 -19.77 -13.03 8.38
N THR A 154 -20.03 -12.94 7.08
CA THR A 154 -19.29 -13.68 6.07
C THR A 154 -17.81 -13.27 5.99
N LEU A 155 -17.51 -11.96 5.96
CA LEU A 155 -16.12 -11.50 5.94
C LEU A 155 -15.40 -11.84 7.25
N THR A 156 -16.07 -11.73 8.40
CA THR A 156 -15.52 -12.15 9.69
C THR A 156 -15.25 -13.65 9.72
N ALA A 157 -16.16 -14.49 9.24
CA ALA A 157 -15.95 -15.94 9.16
C ALA A 157 -14.75 -16.30 8.27
N SER A 158 -14.63 -15.66 7.10
CA SER A 158 -13.47 -15.82 6.21
C SER A 158 -12.16 -15.47 6.92
N LEU A 159 -12.11 -14.32 7.61
CA LEU A 159 -10.92 -13.89 8.34
C LEU A 159 -10.59 -14.85 9.50
N LEU A 160 -11.58 -15.38 10.20
CA LEU A 160 -11.36 -16.37 11.27
C LEU A 160 -10.77 -17.67 10.73
N VAL A 161 -11.24 -18.15 9.56
CA VAL A 161 -10.65 -19.31 8.88
C VAL A 161 -9.18 -19.04 8.54
N THR A 162 -8.88 -17.86 7.99
CA THR A 162 -7.49 -17.43 7.74
C THR A 162 -6.65 -17.42 9.01
N ILE A 163 -7.15 -16.85 10.11
CA ILE A 163 -6.46 -16.82 11.41
C ILE A 163 -6.14 -18.25 11.89
N VAL A 164 -7.12 -19.16 11.84
CA VAL A 164 -6.92 -20.56 12.24
C VAL A 164 -5.84 -21.22 11.36
N HIS A 165 -5.91 -21.09 10.04
CA HIS A 165 -4.90 -21.63 9.13
C HIS A 165 -3.49 -21.07 9.38
N LYS A 166 -3.37 -19.78 9.71
CA LYS A 166 -2.08 -19.15 10.01
C LYS A 166 -1.52 -19.57 11.37
N ILE A 167 -2.37 -19.73 12.38
CA ILE A 167 -1.96 -20.25 13.69
C ILE A 167 -1.48 -21.69 13.58
N ILE A 168 -2.22 -22.57 12.89
CA ILE A 168 -1.84 -23.99 12.72
C ILE A 168 -0.48 -24.13 12.03
N ARG A 169 -0.17 -23.25 11.07
CA ARG A 169 1.12 -23.25 10.35
C ARG A 169 2.26 -22.54 11.08
N GLY A 170 2.00 -21.89 12.22
CA GLY A 170 3.00 -21.05 12.88
C GLY A 170 3.35 -19.77 12.10
N THR A 171 2.53 -19.35 11.13
CA THR A 171 2.73 -18.17 10.28
C THR A 171 1.79 -17.02 10.65
N ALA A 172 1.40 -16.92 11.93
CA ALA A 172 0.44 -15.91 12.42
C ALA A 172 0.86 -14.46 12.12
N ILE A 173 2.16 -14.19 12.03
CA ILE A 173 2.70 -12.88 11.64
C ILE A 173 2.21 -12.40 10.26
N TYR A 174 1.92 -13.33 9.35
CA TYR A 174 1.39 -13.03 8.03
C TYR A 174 -0.03 -12.46 8.07
N LEU A 175 -0.73 -12.49 9.22
CA LEU A 175 -1.98 -11.75 9.40
C LEU A 175 -1.81 -10.23 9.28
N LEU A 176 -0.58 -9.73 9.36
CA LEU A 176 -0.23 -8.33 9.09
C LEU A 176 -0.13 -8.02 7.59
N GLN A 177 -0.31 -9.00 6.70
CA GLN A 177 -0.35 -8.71 5.28
C GLN A 177 -1.51 -7.75 4.94
N PRO A 178 -1.33 -6.85 3.96
CA PRO A 178 -2.30 -5.80 3.67
C PRO A 178 -3.71 -6.29 3.37
N CYS A 179 -3.90 -7.49 2.80
CA CYS A 179 -5.20 -8.07 2.50
C CYS A 179 -6.00 -8.45 3.77
N HIS A 180 -5.35 -9.06 4.76
CA HIS A 180 -6.00 -9.41 6.03
C HIS A 180 -6.28 -8.16 6.87
N MET A 181 -5.35 -7.20 6.89
CA MET A 181 -5.58 -5.89 7.51
C MET A 181 -6.70 -5.11 6.82
N SER A 182 -6.81 -5.22 5.50
CA SER A 182 -7.94 -4.69 4.72
C SER A 182 -9.27 -5.32 5.13
N ALA A 183 -9.30 -6.64 5.35
CA ALA A 183 -10.49 -7.33 5.88
C ALA A 183 -10.85 -6.81 7.29
N VAL A 184 -9.86 -6.66 8.18
CA VAL A 184 -10.05 -6.08 9.53
C VAL A 184 -10.63 -4.66 9.44
N VAL A 185 -10.08 -3.81 8.57
CA VAL A 185 -10.58 -2.43 8.37
C VAL A 185 -12.02 -2.45 7.88
N LEU A 186 -12.37 -3.28 6.89
CA LEU A 186 -13.75 -3.38 6.39
C LEU A 186 -14.72 -3.92 7.45
N ILE A 187 -14.32 -4.92 8.22
CA ILE A 187 -15.10 -5.44 9.35
C ILE A 187 -15.32 -4.33 10.37
N ALA A 188 -14.28 -3.59 10.76
CA ALA A 188 -14.37 -2.47 11.70
C ALA A 188 -15.30 -1.37 11.19
N ILE A 189 -15.20 -1.00 9.91
CA ILE A 189 -16.08 -0.03 9.26
C ILE A 189 -17.54 -0.48 9.36
N MET A 190 -17.86 -1.74 9.01
CA MET A 190 -19.23 -2.24 9.01
C MET A 190 -19.78 -2.53 10.40
N ALA A 191 -18.97 -3.03 11.32
CA ALA A 191 -19.34 -3.31 12.70
C ALA A 191 -19.41 -2.04 13.57
N TRP A 192 -18.92 -0.89 13.07
CA TRP A 192 -18.93 0.36 13.83
C TRP A 192 -20.34 0.70 14.37
N PRO A 193 -20.52 0.95 15.68
CA PRO A 193 -21.84 1.04 16.31
C PRO A 193 -22.76 2.08 15.66
N THR A 194 -22.21 3.26 15.35
CA THR A 194 -22.96 4.37 14.74
C THR A 194 -22.23 4.92 13.51
N LYS A 195 -22.91 4.99 12.36
CA LYS A 195 -22.31 5.59 11.14
C LYS A 195 -22.38 7.12 11.12
N THR A 196 -22.56 7.75 12.27
CA THR A 196 -22.47 9.20 12.46
C THR A 196 -21.04 9.65 12.79
N SER A 197 -20.20 8.73 13.27
CA SER A 197 -18.78 9.03 13.49
C SER A 197 -18.05 9.23 12.16
N PRO A 198 -17.10 10.19 12.07
CA PRO A 198 -16.28 10.39 10.86
C PRO A 198 -15.32 9.23 10.57
N ILE A 199 -14.96 8.43 11.59
CA ILE A 199 -13.93 7.38 11.50
C ILE A 199 -14.24 6.30 10.45
N PRO A 200 -15.39 5.58 10.50
CA PRO A 200 -15.69 4.54 9.51
C PRO A 200 -15.73 5.08 8.07
N HIS A 201 -16.14 6.35 7.89
CA HIS A 201 -16.17 6.99 6.58
C HIS A 201 -14.77 7.33 6.08
N LEU A 202 -13.91 7.88 6.94
CA LEU A 202 -12.51 8.13 6.59
C LEU A 202 -11.80 6.82 6.21
N LEU A 203 -11.95 5.78 7.02
CA LEU A 203 -11.35 4.46 6.77
C LEU A 203 -11.84 3.87 5.44
N LEU A 204 -13.12 3.99 5.12
CA LEU A 204 -13.64 3.56 3.82
C LEU A 204 -13.00 4.34 2.65
N ASN A 205 -12.81 5.65 2.82
CA ASN A 205 -12.23 6.46 1.76
C ASN A 205 -10.73 6.20 1.59
N VAL A 206 -10.00 5.92 2.66
CA VAL A 206 -8.61 5.40 2.58
C VAL A 206 -8.59 4.02 1.92
N TYR A 207 -9.52 3.13 2.29
CA TYR A 207 -9.64 1.79 1.73
C TYR A 207 -9.80 1.80 0.21
N PHE A 208 -10.61 2.73 -0.33
CA PHE A 208 -10.78 2.84 -1.79
C PHE A 208 -9.46 3.07 -2.54
N HIS A 209 -8.48 3.71 -1.91
CA HIS A 209 -7.14 3.84 -2.46
C HIS A 209 -6.36 2.52 -2.29
N THR A 210 -6.36 1.91 -1.10
CA THR A 210 -5.53 0.73 -0.79
C THR A 210 -6.07 -0.60 -1.33
N ALA A 211 -7.27 -0.64 -1.92
CA ALA A 211 -7.87 -1.88 -2.43
C ALA A 211 -7.07 -2.59 -3.53
N TRP A 212 -6.06 -1.93 -4.11
CA TRP A 212 -5.22 -2.52 -5.15
C TRP A 212 -4.46 -3.75 -4.66
N CYS A 213 -4.16 -3.84 -3.36
CA CYS A 213 -3.53 -5.02 -2.77
C CYS A 213 -4.35 -6.28 -3.03
N GLY A 214 -5.68 -6.19 -2.91
CA GLY A 214 -6.59 -7.29 -3.19
C GLY A 214 -6.61 -7.68 -4.67
N LEU A 215 -6.52 -6.71 -5.59
CA LEU A 215 -6.45 -6.97 -7.03
C LEU A 215 -5.13 -7.67 -7.38
N SER A 216 -4.02 -7.19 -6.82
CA SER A 216 -2.71 -7.77 -7.05
C SER A 216 -2.65 -9.23 -6.58
N ALA A 217 -3.24 -9.53 -5.43
CA ALA A 217 -3.31 -10.90 -4.92
C ALA A 217 -4.21 -11.82 -5.77
N LEU A 218 -5.28 -11.30 -6.37
CA LEU A 218 -6.09 -12.06 -7.34
C LEU A 218 -5.38 -12.26 -8.68
N ALA A 219 -4.64 -11.26 -9.15
CA ALA A 219 -3.95 -11.29 -10.44
C ALA A 219 -2.64 -12.12 -10.38
N PHE A 220 -1.94 -12.07 -9.24
CA PHE A 220 -0.67 -12.73 -9.00
C PHE A 220 -0.72 -13.47 -7.65
N PRO A 221 -1.54 -14.53 -7.54
CA PRO A 221 -1.71 -15.23 -6.28
C PRO A 221 -0.44 -15.98 -5.90
N ASP A 222 0.06 -15.77 -4.68
CA ASP A 222 1.12 -16.60 -4.11
C ASP A 222 0.51 -17.71 -3.25
N LEU A 223 0.43 -18.89 -3.84
CA LEU A 223 -0.19 -20.07 -3.24
C LEU A 223 0.85 -21.11 -2.78
N ARG A 224 2.14 -20.79 -2.83
CA ARG A 224 3.23 -21.77 -2.60
C ARG A 224 3.13 -22.48 -1.26
N ASP A 225 2.71 -21.75 -0.23
CA ASP A 225 2.59 -22.28 1.14
C ASP A 225 1.15 -22.68 1.53
N HIS A 226 0.21 -22.73 0.57
CA HIS A 226 -1.18 -23.12 0.83
C HIS A 226 -1.33 -24.65 0.77
N HIS A 227 -1.51 -25.27 1.93
CA HIS A 227 -1.53 -26.74 2.06
C HIS A 227 -2.71 -27.26 2.87
N LEU A 228 -3.40 -26.38 3.61
CA LEU A 228 -4.54 -26.79 4.43
C LEU A 228 -5.82 -26.88 3.59
N PHE A 229 -6.72 -27.77 3.99
CA PHE A 229 -8.01 -27.93 3.32
C PHE A 229 -8.80 -26.62 3.33
N GLY A 230 -9.33 -26.23 2.16
CA GLY A 230 -10.12 -25.01 2.01
C GLY A 230 -9.30 -23.71 2.05
N GLU A 231 -7.98 -23.76 2.23
CA GLU A 231 -7.14 -22.58 2.34
C GLU A 231 -7.11 -21.77 1.04
N THR A 232 -6.84 -22.42 -0.09
CA THR A 232 -6.86 -21.77 -1.41
C THR A 232 -8.24 -21.22 -1.74
N PHE A 233 -9.31 -21.94 -1.38
CA PHE A 233 -10.67 -21.45 -1.56
C PHE A 233 -10.92 -20.17 -0.73
N ASN A 234 -10.59 -20.20 0.56
CA ASN A 234 -10.77 -19.06 1.45
C ASN A 234 -9.91 -17.87 1.01
N PHE A 235 -8.71 -18.11 0.49
CA PHE A 235 -7.87 -17.08 -0.12
C PHE A 235 -8.64 -16.33 -1.22
N PHE A 236 -9.14 -17.01 -2.26
CA PHE A 236 -9.87 -16.33 -3.33
C PHE A 236 -11.18 -15.69 -2.82
N PHE A 237 -11.89 -16.39 -1.94
CA PHE A 237 -13.13 -15.91 -1.36
C PHE A 237 -12.95 -14.59 -0.59
N GLU A 238 -11.97 -14.53 0.32
CA GLU A 238 -11.66 -13.34 1.11
C GLU A 238 -11.31 -12.16 0.19
N HIS A 239 -10.46 -12.40 -0.81
CA HIS A 239 -10.03 -11.37 -1.75
C HIS A 239 -11.16 -10.86 -2.65
N ILE A 240 -12.12 -11.72 -3.03
CA ILE A 240 -13.34 -11.26 -3.72
C ILE A 240 -14.21 -10.42 -2.77
N MET A 241 -14.34 -10.84 -1.52
CA MET A 241 -15.11 -10.11 -0.50
C MET A 241 -14.53 -8.70 -0.23
N LEU A 242 -13.22 -8.52 -0.35
CA LEU A 242 -12.56 -7.21 -0.32
C LEU A 242 -13.07 -6.23 -1.40
N PHE A 243 -13.77 -6.70 -2.45
CA PHE A 243 -14.44 -5.84 -3.44
C PHE A 243 -15.96 -5.83 -3.28
N VAL A 244 -16.57 -6.97 -2.98
CA VAL A 244 -18.03 -7.05 -2.78
C VAL A 244 -18.50 -6.12 -1.66
N VAL A 245 -17.78 -6.09 -0.54
CA VAL A 245 -18.12 -5.27 0.62
C VAL A 245 -18.10 -3.76 0.33
N PRO A 246 -17.02 -3.16 -0.18
CA PRO A 246 -16.99 -1.73 -0.49
C PRO A 246 -17.98 -1.34 -1.61
N LEU A 247 -18.25 -2.23 -2.58
CA LEU A 247 -19.29 -2.00 -3.59
C LEU A 247 -20.69 -1.95 -2.95
N TYR A 248 -20.98 -2.85 -2.00
CA TYR A 248 -22.20 -2.76 -1.20
C TYR A 248 -22.25 -1.46 -0.39
N MET A 249 -21.14 -1.03 0.22
CA MET A 249 -21.11 0.23 0.98
C MET A 249 -21.47 1.43 0.10
N ILE A 250 -20.97 1.48 -1.14
CA ILE A 250 -21.33 2.50 -2.14
C ILE A 250 -22.83 2.43 -2.48
N TYR A 251 -23.33 1.23 -2.80
CA TYR A 251 -24.74 0.99 -3.14
C TYR A 251 -25.69 1.39 -1.99
N SER A 252 -25.27 1.11 -0.76
CA SER A 252 -26.09 1.23 0.45
C SER A 252 -26.46 2.67 0.82
N SER A 253 -25.70 3.66 0.36
CA SER A 253 -25.76 5.06 0.79
C SER A 253 -25.63 5.28 2.32
N ARG A 254 -25.14 4.28 3.09
CA ARG A 254 -24.93 4.39 4.55
C ARG A 254 -23.55 4.92 4.92
N TYR A 255 -22.70 5.12 3.93
CA TYR A 255 -21.32 5.55 4.10
C TYR A 255 -21.06 6.77 3.23
N VAL A 256 -20.31 7.74 3.77
CA VAL A 256 -19.87 8.90 2.98
C VAL A 256 -18.82 8.43 2.00
N VAL A 257 -19.05 8.71 0.72
CA VAL A 257 -18.04 8.61 -0.31
C VAL A 257 -17.57 10.03 -0.61
N LEU A 258 -16.35 10.35 -0.23
CA LEU A 258 -15.80 11.70 -0.41
C LEU A 258 -15.57 11.99 -1.90
N PRO A 259 -15.60 13.26 -2.32
CA PRO A 259 -15.15 13.64 -3.65
C PRO A 259 -13.64 13.41 -3.83
N PRO A 260 -13.14 13.40 -5.07
CA PRO A 260 -11.70 13.36 -5.34
C PRO A 260 -10.95 14.46 -4.60
N SER A 261 -9.81 14.11 -4.00
CA SER A 261 -8.95 15.04 -3.29
C SER A 261 -7.51 14.55 -3.32
N LEU A 262 -6.59 15.45 -3.70
CA LEU A 262 -5.17 15.18 -3.67
C LEU A 262 -4.68 14.96 -2.23
N ASP A 263 -5.17 15.74 -1.27
CA ASP A 263 -4.77 15.58 0.14
C ASP A 263 -5.19 14.21 0.68
N LEU A 264 -6.39 13.72 0.33
CA LEU A 264 -6.84 12.38 0.70
C LEU A 264 -6.03 11.28 0.02
N ALA A 265 -5.67 11.45 -1.25
CA ALA A 265 -4.83 10.50 -1.98
C ALA A 265 -3.43 10.41 -1.38
N LEU A 266 -2.79 11.56 -1.12
CA LEU A 266 -1.49 11.65 -0.47
C LEU A 266 -1.52 11.08 0.94
N PHE A 267 -2.57 11.40 1.72
CA PHE A 267 -2.76 10.83 3.05
C PHE A 267 -2.89 9.32 3.00
N SER A 268 -3.71 8.78 2.10
CA SER A 268 -3.92 7.34 1.98
C SER A 268 -2.64 6.63 1.56
N TRP A 269 -1.91 7.17 0.57
CA TRP A 269 -0.64 6.60 0.10
C TRP A 269 0.46 6.66 1.15
N SER A 270 0.65 7.82 1.77
CA SER A 270 1.67 7.97 2.82
C SER A 270 1.35 7.14 4.05
N LEU A 271 0.09 7.01 4.46
CA LEU A 271 -0.32 6.12 5.54
C LEU A 271 -0.05 4.65 5.20
N TYR A 272 -0.37 4.22 3.97
CA TYR A 272 -0.06 2.87 3.50
C TYR A 272 1.46 2.63 3.49
N ALA A 273 2.23 3.53 2.91
CA ALA A 273 3.67 3.39 2.84
C ALA A 273 4.33 3.43 4.24
N PHE A 274 3.81 4.25 5.16
CA PHE A 274 4.22 4.27 6.57
C PHE A 274 3.83 3.00 7.34
N TYR A 275 2.78 2.29 6.93
CA TYR A 275 2.52 0.96 7.47
C TYR A 275 3.59 -0.06 7.03
N HIS A 276 4.14 0.07 5.83
CA HIS A 276 5.14 -0.86 5.33
C HIS A 276 6.55 -0.51 5.82
N SER A 277 6.95 0.77 5.75
CA SER A 277 8.34 1.17 5.93
C SER A 277 8.87 1.03 7.37
N PRO A 278 8.24 1.56 8.43
CA PRO A 278 8.63 1.21 9.79
C PRO A 278 8.00 -0.09 10.26
N PHE A 279 6.68 -0.24 10.11
CA PHE A 279 5.97 -1.27 10.87
C PHE A 279 6.21 -2.68 10.33
N LEU A 280 5.99 -2.93 9.03
CA LEU A 280 6.26 -4.25 8.47
C LEU A 280 7.76 -4.58 8.36
N ILE A 281 8.62 -3.63 7.94
CA ILE A 281 10.06 -3.89 7.84
C ILE A 281 10.67 -4.25 9.20
N LEU A 282 10.33 -3.54 10.29
CA LEU A 282 10.87 -3.86 11.62
C LEU A 282 10.47 -5.27 12.06
N ILE A 283 9.22 -5.64 11.84
CA ILE A 283 8.70 -6.96 12.18
C ILE A 283 9.37 -8.04 11.32
N ALA A 284 9.51 -7.80 10.02
CA ALA A 284 10.17 -8.70 9.08
C ALA A 284 11.65 -8.91 9.46
N LEU A 285 12.40 -7.84 9.74
CA LEU A 285 13.79 -7.93 10.20
C LEU A 285 13.93 -8.69 11.52
N ARG A 286 13.00 -8.48 12.46
CA ARG A 286 13.05 -9.11 13.77
C ARG A 286 12.74 -10.61 13.73
N THR A 287 11.92 -11.03 12.77
CA THR A 287 11.45 -12.42 12.66
C THR A 287 12.13 -13.22 11.55
N GLY A 288 12.72 -12.55 10.57
CA GLY A 288 13.32 -13.16 9.38
C GLY A 288 12.29 -13.61 8.35
N GLU A 289 11.02 -13.30 8.58
CA GLU A 289 9.90 -13.65 7.71
C GLU A 289 9.76 -12.60 6.62
N ASN A 290 9.59 -13.03 5.37
CA ASN A 290 9.42 -12.16 4.21
C ASN A 290 8.00 -11.57 4.15
N LEU A 291 7.59 -10.97 5.26
CA LEU A 291 6.27 -10.40 5.47
C LEU A 291 6.01 -9.34 4.41
N ASP A 292 4.97 -9.55 3.59
CA ASP A 292 4.60 -8.69 2.46
C ASP A 292 5.80 -8.27 1.59
N TYR A 293 6.71 -9.21 1.35
CA TYR A 293 7.89 -9.00 0.50
C TYR A 293 8.75 -7.81 0.93
N GLN A 294 8.86 -7.57 2.24
CA GLN A 294 9.70 -6.49 2.76
C GLN A 294 11.20 -6.82 2.78
N LEU A 295 11.57 -8.11 2.70
CA LEU A 295 12.96 -8.56 2.72
C LEU A 295 13.44 -8.96 1.33
N ALA A 296 12.63 -9.72 0.59
CA ALA A 296 12.90 -10.14 -0.79
C ALA A 296 11.65 -9.98 -1.68
N PRO A 297 11.82 -9.68 -2.98
CA PRO A 297 10.68 -9.42 -3.88
C PRO A 297 9.81 -10.67 -4.08
N PRO A 298 8.53 -10.49 -4.49
CA PRO A 298 7.70 -11.59 -4.91
C PRO A 298 8.31 -12.33 -6.12
N PRO A 299 7.84 -13.55 -6.43
CA PRO A 299 8.38 -14.37 -7.53
C PRO A 299 8.03 -13.85 -8.94
N VAL A 300 7.92 -12.53 -9.13
CA VAL A 300 7.65 -11.85 -10.39
C VAL A 300 8.98 -11.44 -11.03
N LYS A 301 9.31 -11.99 -12.21
CA LYS A 301 10.60 -11.79 -12.90
C LYS A 301 11.02 -10.32 -13.00
N PHE A 302 10.08 -9.45 -13.33
CA PHE A 302 10.35 -8.02 -13.46
C PHE A 302 10.80 -7.36 -12.12
N LEU A 303 10.18 -7.72 -10.99
CA LEU A 303 10.56 -7.18 -9.68
C LEU A 303 11.91 -7.74 -9.19
N LYS A 304 12.23 -9.00 -9.52
CA LYS A 304 13.57 -9.56 -9.25
C LYS A 304 14.65 -8.78 -9.99
N ASN A 305 14.39 -8.43 -11.25
CA ASN A 305 15.33 -7.70 -12.10
C ASN A 305 15.59 -6.25 -11.63
N MET A 306 14.72 -5.68 -10.77
CA MET A 306 14.96 -4.38 -10.14
C MET A 306 16.05 -4.43 -9.06
N GLY A 307 16.49 -5.63 -8.67
CA GLY A 307 17.51 -5.82 -7.64
C GLY A 307 17.13 -5.12 -6.34
N PRO A 308 18.09 -4.53 -5.61
CA PRO A 308 17.83 -3.91 -4.30
C PRO A 308 16.85 -2.72 -4.35
N TRP A 309 16.49 -2.22 -5.53
CA TRP A 309 15.58 -1.09 -5.70
C TRP A 309 14.11 -1.47 -5.81
N TYR A 310 13.79 -2.77 -5.80
CA TYR A 310 12.42 -3.24 -6.03
C TYR A 310 11.41 -2.62 -5.05
N ARG A 311 11.78 -2.38 -3.79
CA ARG A 311 10.86 -1.86 -2.77
C ARG A 311 10.44 -0.41 -3.05
N LEU A 312 11.40 0.45 -3.44
CA LEU A 312 11.09 1.81 -3.87
C LEU A 312 10.22 1.82 -5.13
N PHE A 313 10.51 0.91 -6.06
CA PHE A 313 9.69 0.74 -7.24
C PHE A 313 8.26 0.32 -6.87
N VAL A 314 8.09 -0.62 -5.94
CA VAL A 314 6.77 -1.05 -5.44
C VAL A 314 6.02 0.10 -4.76
N TYR A 315 6.70 0.97 -3.99
CA TYR A 315 6.05 2.16 -3.43
C TYR A 315 5.58 3.15 -4.51
N GLY A 316 6.39 3.35 -5.55
CA GLY A 316 6.03 4.17 -6.70
C GLY A 316 4.86 3.59 -7.49
N LEU A 317 4.92 2.29 -7.83
CA LEU A 317 3.83 1.57 -8.48
C LEU A 317 2.56 1.61 -7.63
N GLY A 318 2.69 1.40 -6.32
CA GLY A 318 1.61 1.49 -5.35
C GLY A 318 0.90 2.84 -5.41
N PHE A 319 1.63 3.96 -5.52
CA PHE A 319 1.02 5.28 -5.71
C PHE A 319 0.10 5.31 -6.94
N PHE A 320 0.58 4.88 -8.10
CA PHE A 320 -0.22 4.85 -9.33
C PHE A 320 -1.43 3.92 -9.22
N LEU A 321 -1.25 2.74 -8.63
CA LEU A 321 -2.32 1.78 -8.41
C LEU A 321 -3.39 2.31 -7.45
N MET A 322 -3.01 3.10 -6.44
CA MET A 322 -3.95 3.75 -5.51
C MET A 322 -4.78 4.86 -6.18
N ILE A 323 -4.20 5.56 -7.17
CA ILE A 323 -4.94 6.51 -8.02
C ILE A 323 -5.90 5.73 -8.92
N PHE A 324 -5.43 4.63 -9.53
CA PHE A 324 -6.26 3.78 -10.39
C PHE A 324 -7.46 3.19 -9.65
N THR A 325 -7.27 2.54 -8.51
CA THR A 325 -8.37 1.91 -7.77
C THR A 325 -9.40 2.93 -7.30
N ARG A 326 -8.96 4.07 -6.76
CA ARG A 326 -9.88 5.09 -6.29
C ARG A 326 -10.68 5.71 -7.44
N TYR A 327 -9.99 6.19 -8.47
CA TYR A 327 -10.61 7.09 -9.46
C TYR A 327 -11.14 6.36 -10.69
N VAL A 328 -10.57 5.20 -11.02
CA VAL A 328 -11.07 4.35 -12.11
C VAL A 328 -12.02 3.31 -11.54
N LEU A 329 -11.55 2.34 -10.74
CA LEU A 329 -12.39 1.22 -10.29
C LEU A 329 -13.59 1.69 -9.46
N PHE A 330 -13.34 2.33 -8.32
CA PHE A 330 -14.42 2.83 -7.47
C PHE A 330 -15.10 4.06 -8.05
N GLY A 331 -14.38 4.91 -8.79
CA GLY A 331 -14.97 6.05 -9.50
C GLY A 331 -16.05 5.61 -10.50
N LEU A 332 -15.80 4.54 -11.26
CA LEU A 332 -16.80 3.92 -12.13
C LEU A 332 -17.93 3.29 -11.32
N ALA A 333 -17.62 2.52 -10.27
CA ALA A 333 -18.65 1.92 -9.41
C ALA A 333 -19.59 2.98 -8.80
N ILE A 334 -19.06 4.11 -8.36
CA ILE A 334 -19.83 5.24 -7.81
C ILE A 334 -20.80 5.82 -8.84
N ARG A 335 -20.40 5.87 -10.12
CA ARG A 335 -21.21 6.41 -11.22
C ARG A 335 -22.24 5.42 -11.72
N LEU A 336 -21.89 4.14 -11.78
CA LEU A 336 -22.68 3.09 -12.43
C LEU A 336 -23.63 2.38 -11.46
N LEU A 337 -23.26 2.22 -10.19
CA LEU A 337 -24.12 1.53 -9.23
C LEU A 337 -25.34 2.39 -8.90
N PRO A 338 -26.56 1.83 -9.00
CA PRO A 338 -27.77 2.55 -8.60
C PRO A 338 -27.68 2.80 -7.10
N ARG A 339 -27.45 4.05 -6.71
CA ARG A 339 -27.52 4.44 -5.30
C ARG A 339 -28.95 4.29 -4.84
N TRP A 340 -29.14 3.70 -3.66
CA TRP A 340 -30.45 3.64 -3.05
C TRP A 340 -31.02 5.08 -2.92
N ARG A 341 -32.16 5.31 -3.57
CA ARG A 341 -33.00 6.49 -3.39
C ARG A 341 -34.20 6.04 -2.57
N GLY A 342 -34.55 6.79 -1.53
CA GLY A 342 -35.64 6.44 -0.63
C GLY A 342 -36.99 6.31 -1.32
N LYS A 343 -38.02 5.95 -0.54
CA LYS A 343 -39.42 5.81 -0.98
C LYS A 343 -40.06 7.08 -1.59
N GLU A 344 -39.34 8.20 -1.74
CA GLU A 344 -39.84 9.39 -2.45
C GLU A 344 -40.23 9.12 -3.91
N ASN A 345 -39.66 8.09 -4.56
CA ASN A 345 -40.04 7.75 -5.94
C ASN A 345 -41.22 6.76 -6.04
N ARG A 346 -41.74 6.19 -4.95
CA ARG A 346 -42.94 5.32 -5.03
C ARG A 346 -44.25 6.10 -4.95
N SER A 347 -44.29 7.19 -4.19
CA SER A 347 -45.49 8.05 -4.10
C SER A 347 -45.67 8.98 -5.31
N GLY A 348 -44.60 9.33 -6.03
CA GLY A 348 -44.67 10.13 -7.26
C GLY A 348 -45.07 9.33 -8.52
N ALA A 349 -44.84 8.01 -8.52
CA ALA A 349 -45.23 7.12 -9.61
C ALA A 349 -46.66 6.59 -9.46
N GLU A 350 -47.14 6.35 -8.23
CA GLU A 350 -48.55 5.97 -7.98
C GLU A 350 -49.53 7.14 -8.13
N LYS A 351 -49.09 8.39 -7.97
CA LYS A 351 -49.94 9.58 -8.20
C LYS A 351 -50.11 9.99 -9.67
N LYS A 352 -49.55 9.23 -10.62
CA LYS A 352 -49.75 9.43 -12.07
C LYS A 352 -50.62 8.36 -12.73
N ILE A 353 -51.18 7.42 -11.95
CA ILE A 353 -52.05 6.34 -12.43
C ILE A 353 -53.36 6.28 -11.60
N GLN A 354 -53.75 7.40 -10.98
CA GLN A 354 -55.12 7.68 -10.56
C GLN A 354 -55.50 9.04 -11.15
#